data_AF-A0A3B5KXL0-F1
#
_entry.id   AF-A0A3B5KXL0-F1
#
_cell.length_a   1.000
_cell.length_b   1.000
_cell.length_c   1.000
_cell.angle_alpha   90.00
_cell.angle_beta   90.00
_cell.angle_gamma   90.00
#
_symmetry.space_group_name_H-M   'P 1'
#
loop_
_entity.id
_entity.type
_entity.pdbx_description
1 polymer ?
#
loop_
_entity_poly.entity_id
_entity_poly.type
_entity_poly.pdbx_seq_one_letter_code
_entity_poly.pdbx_strand_id
1 'polypeptide(L)'
;MAEKFDSLEEHLEKFIENIRQLGIIVSDFQPSSQAVLNQKLNFMISGLQDIDKCQKQLHDINVPLEVFEYIDQGRNPQLYTKECLERALARNEQVKGKIDTMTVRDYSEDTDLWEKTCKGLGFDVSVFQNRISIEKSRAWKVFVLNLISNSHVIHLSTHLFILQRCLLFFFLSQTIKVMVRN
;
A
#
# COMPACT_ATOMS: atom_id res chain seq x y z
N MET A 1 -18.86 -11.59 -2.94
CA MET A 1 -18.47 -10.24 -2.49
C MET A 1 -19.48 -9.20 -2.97
N ALA A 2 -19.97 -9.28 -4.21
CA ALA A 2 -21.10 -8.47 -4.71
C ALA A 2 -22.40 -8.67 -3.89
N GLU A 3 -22.78 -9.93 -3.60
CA GLU A 3 -24.02 -10.27 -2.88
C GLU A 3 -24.25 -9.55 -1.52
N LYS A 4 -23.19 -9.06 -0.87
CA LYS A 4 -23.31 -8.31 0.39
C LYS A 4 -23.91 -6.92 0.19
N PHE A 5 -23.74 -6.34 -1.00
CA PHE A 5 -24.20 -4.99 -1.32
C PHE A 5 -25.56 -4.98 -2.01
N ASP A 6 -25.94 -6.07 -2.68
CA ASP A 6 -27.19 -6.19 -3.44
C ASP A 6 -28.41 -5.75 -2.61
N SER A 7 -28.47 -6.17 -1.33
CA SER A 7 -29.58 -5.78 -0.46
C SER A 7 -29.59 -4.29 -0.16
N LEU A 8 -28.43 -3.68 0.15
CA LEU A 8 -28.36 -2.24 0.40
C LEU A 8 -28.71 -1.45 -0.87
N GLU A 9 -28.18 -1.87 -2.01
CA GLU A 9 -28.43 -1.26 -3.32
C GLU A 9 -29.91 -1.28 -3.66
N GLU A 10 -30.58 -2.43 -3.52
CA GLU A 10 -32.02 -2.57 -3.76
C GLU A 10 -32.85 -1.64 -2.85
N HIS A 11 -32.50 -1.53 -1.57
CA HIS A 11 -33.21 -0.63 -0.64
C HIS A 11 -32.96 0.85 -1.00
N LEU A 12 -31.74 1.22 -1.41
CA LEU A 12 -31.41 2.56 -1.86
C LEU A 12 -32.16 2.94 -3.14
N GLU A 13 -32.20 2.04 -4.14
CA GLU A 13 -32.94 2.26 -5.38
C GLU A 13 -34.44 2.46 -5.13
N LYS A 14 -35.04 1.57 -4.31
CA LYS A 14 -36.45 1.71 -3.91
C LYS A 14 -36.70 3.01 -3.15
N PHE A 15 -35.76 3.43 -2.31
CA PHE A 15 -35.88 4.67 -1.54
C PHE A 15 -35.81 5.91 -2.44
N ILE A 16 -34.85 5.95 -3.38
CA ILE A 16 -34.73 7.03 -4.38
C ILE A 16 -35.98 7.11 -5.25
N GLU A 17 -36.51 5.97 -5.69
CA GLU A 17 -37.74 5.93 -6.49
C GLU A 17 -38.96 6.41 -5.70
N ASN A 18 -39.06 6.06 -4.41
CA ASN A 18 -40.11 6.59 -3.55
C ASN A 18 -40.02 8.11 -3.38
N ILE A 19 -38.82 8.67 -3.25
CA ILE A 19 -38.62 10.13 -3.21
C ILE A 19 -39.04 10.78 -4.53
N ARG A 20 -38.68 10.18 -5.67
CA ARG A 20 -39.09 10.67 -7.00
C ARG A 20 -40.62 10.72 -7.13
N GLN A 21 -41.30 9.63 -6.75
CA GLN A 21 -42.76 9.55 -6.77
C GLN A 21 -43.40 10.57 -5.82
N LEU A 22 -42.83 10.78 -4.64
CA LEU A 22 -43.28 11.81 -3.71
C LEU A 22 -43.15 13.21 -4.33
N GLY A 23 -42.02 13.49 -4.99
CA GLY A 23 -41.81 14.73 -5.73
C GLY A 23 -42.88 15.00 -6.78
N ILE A 24 -43.30 13.97 -7.52
CA ILE A 24 -44.39 14.07 -8.50
C ILE A 24 -45.72 14.41 -7.81
N ILE A 25 -46.09 13.68 -6.76
CA ILE A 25 -47.36 13.89 -6.04
C ILE A 25 -47.42 15.30 -5.43
N VAL A 26 -46.30 15.79 -4.89
CA VAL A 26 -46.22 17.13 -4.30
C VAL A 26 -46.23 18.22 -5.40
N SER A 27 -45.64 17.95 -6.57
CA SER A 27 -45.63 18.91 -7.69
C SER A 27 -47.01 19.13 -8.33
N ASP A 28 -47.88 18.11 -8.33
CA ASP A 28 -49.25 18.17 -8.85
C ASP A 28 -50.23 17.64 -7.79
N PHE A 29 -50.27 18.33 -6.66
CA PHE A 29 -51.07 17.89 -5.53
C PHE A 29 -52.57 18.09 -5.76
N GLN A 30 -53.36 17.05 -5.48
CA GLN A 30 -54.82 17.08 -5.49
C GLN A 30 -55.35 16.67 -4.11
N PRO A 31 -56.48 17.22 -3.61
CA PRO A 31 -57.02 16.84 -2.31
C PRO A 31 -57.29 15.33 -2.15
N SER A 32 -57.62 14.65 -3.25
CA SER A 32 -57.78 13.19 -3.31
C SER A 32 -56.46 12.41 -3.13
N SER A 33 -55.31 13.00 -3.43
CA SER A 33 -53.99 12.36 -3.31
C SER A 33 -53.38 12.43 -1.90
N GLN A 34 -54.02 13.13 -0.96
CA GLN A 34 -53.53 13.25 0.43
C GLN A 34 -53.29 11.90 1.11
N ALA A 35 -54.19 10.93 0.91
CA ALA A 35 -54.04 9.60 1.50
C ALA A 35 -52.79 8.88 0.94
N VAL A 36 -52.56 8.99 -0.37
CA VAL A 36 -51.39 8.41 -1.06
C VAL A 36 -50.11 9.11 -0.62
N LEU A 37 -50.13 10.43 -0.46
CA LEU A 37 -49.01 11.22 0.07
C LEU A 37 -48.61 10.73 1.47
N ASN A 38 -49.57 10.61 2.39
CA ASN A 38 -49.32 10.12 3.74
C ASN A 38 -48.74 8.69 3.73
N GLN A 39 -49.24 7.82 2.85
CA GLN A 39 -48.70 6.48 2.68
C GLN A 39 -47.24 6.51 2.20
N LYS A 40 -46.91 7.38 1.23
CA LYS A 40 -45.53 7.55 0.74
C LYS A 40 -44.60 8.13 1.79
N LEU A 41 -45.07 9.08 2.61
CA LEU A 41 -44.30 9.59 3.74
C LEU A 41 -43.97 8.48 4.75
N ASN A 42 -44.94 7.63 5.09
CA ASN A 42 -44.71 6.48 5.96
C ASN A 42 -43.71 5.49 5.35
N PHE A 43 -43.79 5.25 4.04
CA PHE A 43 -42.79 4.43 3.35
C PHE A 43 -41.38 5.02 3.37
N MET A 44 -41.22 6.34 3.36
CA MET A 44 -39.89 6.95 3.54
C MET A 44 -39.33 6.68 4.93
N ILE A 45 -40.17 6.78 5.96
CA ILE A 45 -39.74 6.49 7.34
C ILE A 45 -39.29 5.03 7.44
N SER A 46 -40.09 4.09 6.95
CA SER A 46 -39.71 2.67 6.94
C SER A 46 -38.48 2.40 6.08
N GLY A 47 -38.37 3.04 4.91
CA GLY A 47 -37.23 2.89 4.02
C GLY A 47 -35.91 3.33 4.65
N LEU A 48 -35.90 4.45 5.38
CA LEU A 48 -34.73 4.89 6.15
C LEU A 48 -34.37 3.88 7.25
N GLN A 49 -35.36 3.32 7.94
CA GLN A 49 -35.13 2.29 8.96
C GLN A 49 -34.56 1.00 8.36
N ASP A 50 -34.98 0.63 7.16
CA ASP A 50 -34.48 -0.57 6.48
C ASP A 50 -33.04 -0.37 5.97
N ILE A 51 -32.71 0.81 5.42
CA ILE A 51 -31.34 1.18 5.06
C ILE A 51 -30.42 1.15 6.29
N ASP A 52 -30.87 1.69 7.44
CA ASP A 52 -30.11 1.68 8.69
C ASP A 52 -29.82 0.24 9.17
N LYS A 53 -30.76 -0.68 9.02
CA LYS A 53 -30.54 -2.10 9.36
C LYS A 53 -29.47 -2.74 8.47
N CYS A 54 -29.39 -2.37 7.20
CA CYS A 54 -28.36 -2.86 6.26
C CYS A 54 -26.95 -2.44 6.68
N GLN A 55 -26.77 -1.32 7.41
CA GLN A 55 -25.47 -0.87 7.92
C GLN A 55 -24.74 -1.99 8.69
N LYS A 56 -25.48 -2.81 9.45
CA LYS A 56 -24.91 -3.88 10.27
C LYS A 56 -24.18 -4.96 9.48
N GLN A 57 -24.52 -5.10 8.20
CA GLN A 57 -23.92 -6.11 7.33
C GLN A 57 -22.61 -5.63 6.69
N LEU A 58 -22.28 -4.34 6.82
CA LEU A 58 -21.18 -3.66 6.13
C LEU A 58 -20.10 -3.12 7.09
N HIS A 59 -20.08 -3.57 8.35
CA HIS A 59 -19.14 -3.10 9.37
C HIS A 59 -17.65 -3.36 9.04
N ASP A 60 -17.36 -4.26 8.10
CA ASP A 60 -16.01 -4.58 7.63
C ASP A 60 -15.46 -3.59 6.58
N ILE A 61 -16.28 -2.63 6.13
CA ILE A 61 -15.93 -1.71 5.05
C ILE A 61 -15.69 -0.31 5.61
N ASN A 62 -14.50 0.23 5.32
CA ASN A 62 -14.15 1.60 5.65
C ASN A 62 -13.96 2.41 4.38
N VAL A 63 -14.75 3.47 4.21
CA VAL A 63 -14.66 4.36 3.05
C VAL A 63 -13.76 5.55 3.42
N PRO A 64 -12.66 5.80 2.68
CA PRO A 64 -11.81 6.97 2.91
C PRO A 64 -12.59 8.28 2.76
N LEU A 65 -12.36 9.24 3.65
CA LEU A 65 -13.10 10.51 3.64
C LEU A 65 -12.86 11.33 2.37
N GLU A 66 -11.67 11.19 1.80
CA GLU A 66 -11.26 11.86 0.56
C GLU A 66 -12.15 11.47 -0.61
N VAL A 67 -12.79 10.29 -0.58
CA VAL A 67 -13.74 9.86 -1.61
C VAL A 67 -14.99 10.74 -1.63
N PHE A 68 -15.42 11.26 -0.47
CA PHE A 68 -16.60 12.14 -0.40
C PHE A 68 -16.41 13.42 -1.20
N GLU A 69 -15.20 13.97 -1.27
CA GLU A 69 -14.92 15.15 -2.09
C GLU A 69 -15.19 14.91 -3.58
N TYR A 70 -14.95 13.70 -4.08
CA TYR A 70 -15.26 13.34 -5.47
C TYR A 70 -16.78 13.25 -5.67
N ILE A 71 -17.49 12.63 -4.71
CA ILE A 71 -18.95 12.47 -4.77
C ILE A 71 -19.65 13.83 -4.74
N ASP A 72 -19.28 14.71 -3.80
CA ASP A 72 -19.88 16.05 -3.64
C ASP A 72 -19.65 16.94 -4.86
N GLN A 73 -18.54 16.74 -5.58
CA GLN A 73 -18.24 17.43 -6.83
C GLN A 73 -18.87 16.78 -8.06
N GLY A 74 -19.62 15.68 -7.89
CA GLY A 74 -20.21 14.91 -9.00
C GLY A 74 -19.19 14.17 -9.87
N ARG A 75 -17.97 13.96 -9.37
CA ARG A 75 -16.90 13.20 -10.04
C ARG A 75 -17.02 11.72 -9.74
N ASN A 76 -16.51 10.89 -10.65
CA ASN A 76 -16.47 9.44 -10.44
C ASN A 76 -15.50 9.08 -9.28
N PRO A 77 -15.98 8.42 -8.19
CA PRO A 77 -15.14 7.98 -7.07
C PRO A 77 -13.99 7.05 -7.46
N GLN A 78 -14.08 6.33 -8.59
CA GLN A 78 -13.01 5.46 -9.07
C GLN A 78 -11.73 6.23 -9.45
N LEU A 79 -11.85 7.54 -9.71
CA LEU A 79 -10.70 8.40 -9.95
C LEU A 79 -9.81 8.50 -8.70
N TYR A 80 -10.38 8.50 -7.50
CA TYR A 80 -9.61 8.46 -6.26
C TYR A 80 -8.74 7.19 -6.20
N THR A 81 -9.33 6.03 -6.49
CA THR A 81 -8.61 4.75 -6.52
C THR A 81 -7.46 4.80 -7.53
N LYS A 82 -7.72 5.33 -8.73
CA LYS A 82 -6.71 5.51 -9.77
C LYS A 82 -5.56 6.40 -9.28
N GLU A 83 -5.86 7.56 -8.73
CA GLU A 83 -4.83 8.49 -8.22
C GLU A 83 -4.02 7.88 -7.07
N CYS A 84 -4.65 7.12 -6.18
CA CYS A 84 -3.94 6.41 -5.12
C CYS A 84 -2.95 5.38 -5.67
N LEU A 85 -3.35 4.62 -6.70
CA LEU A 85 -2.45 3.69 -7.37
C LEU A 85 -1.30 4.42 -8.07
N GLU A 86 -1.58 5.49 -8.79
CA GLU A 86 -0.56 6.31 -9.47
C GLU A 86 0.44 6.93 -8.49
N ARG A 87 -0.05 7.47 -7.36
CA ARG A 87 0.81 7.99 -6.29
C ARG A 87 1.67 6.88 -5.66
N ALA A 88 1.11 5.69 -5.45
CA ALA A 88 1.85 4.56 -4.90
C ALA A 88 2.95 4.08 -5.86
N LEU A 89 2.66 4.00 -7.16
CA LEU A 89 3.63 3.67 -8.20
C LEU A 89 4.76 4.69 -8.26
N ALA A 90 4.43 5.99 -8.33
CA ALA A 90 5.42 7.06 -8.36
C ALA A 90 6.32 7.06 -7.10
N ARG A 91 5.75 6.81 -5.92
CA ARG A 91 6.54 6.66 -4.69
C ARG A 91 7.42 5.42 -4.72
N ASN A 92 6.94 4.30 -5.26
CA ASN A 92 7.73 3.07 -5.36
C ASN A 92 8.95 3.28 -6.28
N GLU A 93 8.75 3.89 -7.45
CA GLU A 93 9.83 4.25 -8.37
C GLU A 93 10.83 5.22 -7.73
N GLN A 94 10.34 6.23 -7.02
CA GLN A 94 11.19 7.18 -6.30
C GLN A 94 12.03 6.50 -5.21
N VAL A 95 11.43 5.61 -4.42
CA VAL A 95 12.13 4.87 -3.37
C VAL A 95 13.15 3.92 -3.99
N LYS A 96 12.81 3.23 -5.08
CA LYS A 96 13.74 2.40 -5.84
C LYS A 96 14.95 3.20 -6.33
N GLY A 97 14.74 4.37 -6.95
CA GLY A 97 15.85 5.23 -7.39
C GLY A 97 16.75 5.70 -6.25
N LYS A 98 16.18 5.98 -5.07
CA LYS A 98 16.97 6.29 -3.85
C LYS A 98 17.80 5.09 -3.38
N ILE A 99 17.21 3.89 -3.36
CA ILE A 99 17.92 2.65 -3.02
C ILE A 99 19.06 2.39 -4.01
N ASP A 100 18.82 2.53 -5.30
CA ASP A 100 19.83 2.33 -6.34
C ASP A 100 20.99 3.33 -6.18
N THR A 101 20.68 4.60 -5.87
CA THR A 101 21.72 5.63 -5.63
C THR A 101 22.55 5.33 -4.38
N MET A 102 21.90 4.95 -3.27
CA MET A 102 22.58 4.63 -2.02
C MET A 102 23.45 3.38 -2.16
N THR A 103 22.91 2.31 -2.76
CA THR A 103 23.67 1.07 -3.01
C THR A 103 24.86 1.30 -3.92
N VAL A 104 24.73 2.03 -5.03
CA VAL A 104 25.85 2.31 -5.94
C VAL A 104 26.96 3.12 -5.24
N ARG A 105 26.59 4.15 -4.46
CA ARG A 105 27.58 4.93 -3.69
C ARG A 105 28.33 4.07 -2.68
N ASP A 106 27.58 3.36 -1.84
CA ASP A 106 28.11 2.50 -0.79
C ASP A 106 29.03 1.40 -1.34
N TYR A 107 28.67 0.79 -2.48
CA TYR A 107 29.54 -0.21 -3.11
C TYR A 107 30.77 0.40 -3.77
N SER A 108 30.65 1.54 -4.46
CA SER A 108 31.77 2.14 -5.22
C SER A 108 32.91 2.63 -4.32
N GLU A 109 32.58 3.33 -3.23
CA GLU A 109 33.57 3.87 -2.28
C GLU A 109 34.25 2.75 -1.50
N ASP A 110 33.49 1.73 -1.07
CA ASP A 110 34.05 0.57 -0.41
C ASP A 110 34.92 -0.25 -1.38
N THR A 111 34.52 -0.49 -2.64
CA THR A 111 35.36 -1.25 -3.59
C THR A 111 36.67 -0.56 -3.91
N ASP A 112 36.65 0.76 -4.14
CA ASP A 112 37.87 1.51 -4.50
C ASP A 112 38.86 1.57 -3.33
N LEU A 113 38.36 1.75 -2.11
CA LEU A 113 39.19 1.73 -0.91
C LEU A 113 39.75 0.33 -0.63
N TRP A 114 38.91 -0.70 -0.77
CA TRP A 114 39.32 -2.10 -0.59
C TRP A 114 40.37 -2.51 -1.62
N GLU A 115 40.18 -2.14 -2.90
CA GLU A 115 41.12 -2.46 -3.97
C GLU A 115 42.48 -1.77 -3.78
N LYS A 116 42.47 -0.48 -3.37
CA LYS A 116 43.69 0.25 -3.01
C LYS A 116 44.39 -0.39 -1.80
N THR A 117 43.66 -0.83 -0.80
CA THR A 117 44.20 -1.48 0.40
C THR A 117 44.82 -2.84 0.06
N CYS A 118 44.16 -3.66 -0.75
CA CYS A 118 44.70 -4.95 -1.21
C CYS A 118 45.98 -4.78 -2.04
N LYS A 119 45.99 -3.83 -2.97
CA LYS A 119 47.19 -3.49 -3.76
C LYS A 119 48.33 -2.98 -2.88
N GLY A 120 48.03 -2.15 -1.88
CA GLY A 120 49.01 -1.65 -0.90
C GLY A 120 49.61 -2.75 -0.01
N LEU A 121 48.89 -3.84 0.20
CA LEU A 121 49.33 -5.01 0.96
C LEU A 121 49.93 -6.12 0.07
N GLY A 122 50.03 -5.92 -1.24
CA GLY A 122 50.64 -6.87 -2.18
C GLY A 122 49.76 -8.08 -2.56
N PHE A 123 48.46 -8.04 -2.28
CA PHE A 123 47.53 -9.13 -2.64
C PHE A 123 46.91 -8.92 -4.04
N ASP A 124 46.81 -9.99 -4.83
CA ASP A 124 46.10 -9.98 -6.10
C ASP A 124 44.58 -10.03 -5.88
N VAL A 125 43.89 -8.98 -6.33
CA VAL A 125 42.46 -8.73 -6.17
C VAL A 125 41.62 -9.79 -6.91
N SER A 126 42.16 -10.39 -7.97
CA SER A 126 41.49 -11.41 -8.79
C SER A 126 41.07 -12.65 -7.98
N VAL A 127 41.84 -12.99 -6.94
CA VAL A 127 41.61 -14.16 -6.06
C VAL A 127 40.32 -14.00 -5.23
N PHE A 128 39.92 -12.76 -4.94
CA PHE A 128 38.78 -12.45 -4.08
C PHE A 128 37.47 -12.23 -4.86
N GLN A 129 37.54 -11.90 -6.15
CA GLN A 129 36.37 -11.56 -6.97
C GLN A 129 35.31 -12.67 -7.01
N ASN A 130 35.74 -13.94 -7.13
CA ASN A 130 34.82 -15.09 -7.13
C ASN A 130 34.10 -15.26 -5.79
N ARG A 131 34.81 -15.07 -4.68
CA ARG A 131 34.25 -15.24 -3.32
C ARG A 131 33.28 -14.11 -2.96
N ILE A 132 33.58 -12.88 -3.40
CA ILE A 132 32.69 -11.72 -3.26
C ILE A 132 31.40 -11.91 -4.08
N SER A 133 31.49 -12.43 -5.31
CA SER A 133 30.31 -12.66 -6.16
C SER A 133 29.32 -13.65 -5.54
N ILE A 134 29.83 -14.72 -4.93
CA ILE A 134 29.03 -15.74 -4.23
C ILE A 134 28.34 -15.14 -2.98
N GLU A 135 29.07 -14.40 -2.15
CA GLU A 135 28.50 -13.82 -0.93
C GLU A 135 27.49 -12.68 -1.23
N LYS A 136 27.72 -11.87 -2.26
CA LYS A 136 26.73 -10.89 -2.75
C LYS A 136 25.42 -11.58 -3.18
N SER A 137 25.52 -12.72 -3.86
CA SER A 137 24.34 -13.49 -4.29
C SER A 137 23.57 -14.11 -3.12
N ARG A 138 24.27 -14.51 -2.04
CA ARG A 138 23.64 -15.05 -0.82
C ARG A 138 22.97 -13.96 0.00
N ALA A 139 23.61 -12.81 0.17
CA ALA A 139 23.04 -11.66 0.86
C ALA A 139 21.78 -11.14 0.14
N TRP A 140 21.79 -11.09 -1.20
CA TRP A 140 20.64 -10.69 -2.00
C TRP A 140 19.44 -11.65 -1.82
N LYS A 141 19.68 -12.97 -1.82
CA LYS A 141 18.62 -13.96 -1.56
C LYS A 141 17.99 -13.80 -0.18
N VAL A 142 18.79 -13.58 0.86
CA VAL A 142 18.30 -13.37 2.22
C VAL A 142 17.49 -12.07 2.34
N PHE A 143 17.91 -11.00 1.65
CA PHE A 143 17.20 -9.74 1.62
C PHE A 143 15.85 -9.84 0.90
N VAL A 144 15.81 -10.46 -0.28
CA VAL A 144 14.58 -10.68 -1.06
C VAL A 144 13.57 -11.51 -0.28
N LEU A 145 14.01 -12.58 0.40
CA LEU A 145 13.14 -13.41 1.24
C LEU A 145 12.56 -12.62 2.43
N ASN A 146 13.35 -11.74 3.05
CA ASN A 146 12.87 -10.90 4.16
C ASN A 146 11.88 -9.81 3.70
N LEU A 147 12.05 -9.28 2.49
CA LEU A 147 11.13 -8.30 1.90
C LEU A 147 9.76 -8.91 1.58
N ILE A 148 9.74 -10.16 1.12
CA ILE A 148 8.49 -10.88 0.79
C ILE A 148 7.73 -11.26 2.07
N SER A 149 8.43 -11.60 3.16
CA SER A 149 7.78 -12.00 4.42
C SER A 149 7.33 -10.85 5.32
N ASN A 150 7.89 -9.63 5.20
CA ASN A 150 7.58 -8.51 6.09
C ASN A 150 6.94 -7.32 5.36
N SER A 151 5.73 -7.51 4.83
CA SER A 151 4.97 -6.45 4.16
C SER A 151 4.41 -5.37 5.11
N HIS A 152 4.49 -5.57 6.44
CA HIS A 152 3.77 -4.75 7.43
C HIS A 152 4.62 -3.89 8.37
N VAL A 153 5.96 -3.92 8.31
CA VAL A 153 6.79 -3.14 9.24
C VAL A 153 7.99 -2.51 8.53
N ILE A 154 7.79 -1.32 7.94
CA ILE A 154 8.85 -0.59 7.23
C ILE A 154 9.78 0.17 8.22
N HIS A 155 9.53 0.15 9.53
CA HIS A 155 10.23 1.02 10.48
C HIS A 155 11.49 0.44 11.16
N LEU A 156 11.94 -0.78 10.84
CA LEU A 156 13.17 -1.38 11.41
C LEU A 156 14.36 -1.51 10.43
N SER A 157 14.22 -1.01 9.20
CA SER A 157 15.19 -1.26 8.12
C SER A 157 16.61 -0.71 8.41
N THR A 158 16.73 0.47 9.01
CA THR A 158 18.05 1.11 9.21
C THR A 158 18.94 0.37 10.20
N HIS A 159 18.41 -0.14 11.31
CA HIS A 159 19.22 -0.86 12.31
C HIS A 159 19.62 -2.26 11.86
N LEU A 160 18.77 -2.95 11.09
CA LEU A 160 19.08 -4.28 10.58
C LEU A 160 20.16 -4.24 9.49
N PHE A 161 20.13 -3.22 8.63
CA PHE A 161 21.17 -2.99 7.62
C PHE A 161 22.54 -2.68 8.25
N ILE A 162 22.59 -1.90 9.33
CA ILE A 162 23.83 -1.61 10.07
C ILE A 162 24.37 -2.88 10.73
N LEU A 163 23.50 -3.69 11.37
CA LEU A 163 23.93 -4.96 11.99
C LEU A 163 24.51 -5.93 10.96
N GLN A 164 23.92 -5.97 9.76
CA GLN A 164 24.33 -6.85 8.68
C GLN A 164 25.68 -6.41 8.07
N ARG A 165 25.92 -5.10 7.94
CA ARG A 165 27.25 -4.55 7.58
C ARG A 165 28.30 -4.81 8.66
N CYS A 166 27.95 -4.68 9.95
CA CYS A 166 28.84 -5.00 11.07
C CYS A 166 29.24 -6.48 11.09
N LEU A 167 28.29 -7.39 10.82
CA LEU A 167 28.58 -8.83 10.74
C LEU A 167 29.48 -9.15 9.54
N LEU A 168 29.24 -8.54 8.37
CA LEU A 168 30.09 -8.73 7.19
C LEU A 168 31.53 -8.26 7.46
N PHE A 169 31.69 -7.12 8.13
CA PHE A 169 32.99 -6.57 8.52
C PHE A 169 33.68 -7.46 9.57
N PHE A 170 32.92 -8.01 10.53
CA PHE A 170 33.45 -8.94 11.52
C PHE A 170 33.93 -10.24 10.88
N PHE A 171 33.17 -10.81 9.94
CA PHE A 171 33.58 -12.00 9.20
C PHE A 171 34.79 -11.73 8.29
N LEU A 172 34.85 -10.59 7.61
CA LEU A 172 36.04 -10.18 6.84
C LEU A 172 37.27 -10.05 7.76
N SER A 173 37.12 -9.40 8.91
CA SER A 173 38.20 -9.23 9.89
C SER A 173 38.70 -10.56 10.45
N GLN A 174 37.82 -11.53 10.70
CA GLN A 174 38.23 -12.85 11.17
C GLN A 174 38.95 -13.64 10.08
N THR A 175 38.49 -13.52 8.83
CA THR A 175 39.12 -14.20 7.69
C THR A 175 40.52 -13.65 7.41
N ILE A 176 40.71 -12.32 7.52
CA ILE A 176 42.03 -11.67 7.41
C ILE A 176 42.95 -12.09 8.56
N LYS A 177 42.45 -12.15 9.81
CA LYS A 177 43.25 -12.61 10.96
C LYS A 177 43.72 -14.06 10.84
N VAL A 178 42.93 -14.94 10.24
CA VAL A 178 43.32 -16.34 9.98
C VAL A 178 44.38 -16.42 8.89
N MET A 179 44.34 -15.52 7.90
CA MET A 179 45.27 -15.51 6.77
C MET A 179 46.65 -14.89 7.10
N VAL A 180 46.72 -13.99 8.09
CA VAL A 180 47.98 -13.35 8.56
C VAL A 180 48.73 -14.21 9.60
N ARG A 181 48.10 -15.28 10.11
CA ARG A 181 48.69 -16.15 11.16
C ARG A 181 49.32 -17.45 10.63
N ASN A 182 49.35 -17.64 9.31
CA ASN A 182 50.11 -18.66 8.59
C ASN A 182 51.13 -17.96 7.68
#